data_AF-A0A834MSL0-F1
#
_entry.id   AF-A0A834MSL0-F1
#
_cell.length_a   1.000
_cell.length_b   1.000
_cell.length_c   1.000
_cell.angle_alpha   90.00
_cell.angle_beta   90.00
_cell.angle_gamma   90.00
#
_symmetry.space_group_name_H-M   'P 1'
#
loop_
_entity.id
_entity.type
_entity.pdbx_description
1 polymer ?
#
loop_
_entity_poly.entity_id
_entity_poly.type
_entity_poly.pdbx_seq_one_letter_code
_entity_poly.pdbx_strand_id
1 'polypeptide(L)'
;MAWSWSKPLRIAATPIQTLPPKQHVPSNAVVELPKECLKFMRDKSPRRKTVLERLRRNIEMSEVKKDKASLTELFDNAFRLFNNINKTDEPTNTPKVQSDIRKAMNMFEDLTRFVSLVDMFSENETIDEVSTEHLKYLLLPALLGTLITKICGTDDRMHLVKVAEIYFVDFLKRVKAYGLTDINIPEPKSEEENSSTSSDRVKSNAEMITEMVSRRNTKLQRYKEQKELETSLDVLQKSMDNPNIDEETKREYFITLLKLYITQTIEELSSIAAEKPILEHMQKVGHSDTMTSHSLHKFKSSGSKLQPIIITRNELQKKVYGAGYPSLPVLTVQEFYDQRVKEGDWPDASLRNQINSRCLQDLSINDNNENNQEDKEDIQKEEKIEKDDPQLLEQTRAMDEYKDMHRRGWGNRANRS
;
A
#
# COMPACT_ATOMS: atom_id res chain seq x y z
N MET A 1 52.10 55.54 -25.26
CA MET A 1 51.78 56.65 -24.33
C MET A 1 50.60 56.19 -23.49
N ALA A 2 50.85 55.92 -22.21
CA ALA A 2 50.31 56.69 -21.08
C ALA A 2 48.87 56.24 -20.72
N TRP A 3 48.68 55.40 -19.69
CA TRP A 3 48.25 55.79 -18.32
C TRP A 3 46.76 56.20 -18.28
N SER A 4 45.90 55.92 -17.31
CA SER A 4 45.85 55.12 -16.09
C SER A 4 44.45 55.39 -15.49
N TRP A 5 43.90 54.42 -14.77
CA TRP A 5 42.95 54.56 -13.63
C TRP A 5 41.50 55.00 -13.94
N SER A 6 40.51 54.13 -13.70
CA SER A 6 39.93 53.72 -12.41
C SER A 6 39.08 54.81 -11.75
N LYS A 7 37.75 54.67 -11.85
CA LYS A 7 36.79 55.06 -10.80
C LYS A 7 35.63 54.05 -10.73
N PRO A 8 35.09 53.80 -9.52
CA PRO A 8 34.36 52.58 -9.19
C PRO A 8 32.83 52.77 -9.29
N LEU A 9 32.10 51.71 -9.67
CA LEU A 9 30.65 51.68 -9.50
C LEU A 9 30.28 51.36 -8.05
N ARG A 10 29.36 52.17 -7.53
CA ARG A 10 28.86 52.19 -6.16
C ARG A 10 28.17 50.88 -5.78
N ILE A 11 28.63 50.33 -4.67
CA ILE A 11 27.94 49.31 -3.87
C ILE A 11 26.72 49.99 -3.22
N ALA A 12 25.52 49.49 -3.51
CA ALA A 12 24.32 49.85 -2.76
C ALA A 12 24.34 49.09 -1.43
N ALA A 13 24.60 49.81 -0.34
CA ALA A 13 24.49 49.30 1.02
C ALA A 13 23.00 49.16 1.38
N THR A 14 22.56 47.93 1.62
CA THR A 14 21.29 47.65 2.31
C THR A 14 21.47 47.88 3.82
N PRO A 15 20.49 48.48 4.51
CA PRO A 15 20.64 48.83 5.92
C PRO A 15 20.56 47.59 6.82
N ILE A 16 21.51 47.53 7.74
CA ILE A 16 21.62 46.58 8.85
C ILE A 16 20.37 46.74 9.74
N GLN A 17 19.50 45.72 9.74
CA GLN A 17 18.48 45.58 10.77
C GLN A 17 19.12 45.03 12.04
N THR A 18 19.13 45.87 13.07
CA THR A 18 19.54 45.57 14.43
C THR A 18 18.63 44.51 15.06
N LEU A 19 19.21 43.41 15.51
CA LEU A 19 18.57 42.37 16.32
C LEU A 19 18.18 42.92 17.72
N PRO A 20 16.98 42.62 18.24
CA PRO A 20 16.66 42.86 19.65
C PRO A 20 17.30 41.81 20.58
N PRO A 21 17.54 42.14 21.86
CA PRO A 21 18.35 41.34 22.77
C PRO A 21 17.67 40.05 23.26
N LYS A 22 18.51 39.00 23.44
CA LYS A 22 18.17 37.68 24.00
C LYS A 22 17.57 37.81 25.40
N GLN A 23 16.35 37.30 25.58
CA GLN A 23 15.81 36.95 26.88
C GLN A 23 16.16 35.49 27.19
N HIS A 24 16.82 35.29 28.33
CA HIS A 24 17.11 34.00 28.93
C HIS A 24 15.81 33.39 29.47
N VAL A 25 15.46 32.17 29.05
CA VAL A 25 14.38 31.36 29.66
C VAL A 25 14.88 29.92 29.78
N PRO A 26 14.70 29.25 30.94
CA PRO A 26 15.47 28.07 31.32
C PRO A 26 14.98 26.76 30.69
N SER A 27 15.94 25.84 30.57
CA SER A 27 15.78 24.41 30.32
C SER A 27 15.00 23.71 31.43
N ASN A 28 13.92 23.03 31.07
CA ASN A 28 13.38 21.77 31.62
C ASN A 28 11.85 21.75 31.49
N ALA A 29 11.34 21.10 30.44
CA ALA A 29 9.95 20.69 30.35
C ALA A 29 9.89 19.17 30.24
N VAL A 30 9.83 18.52 31.40
CA VAL A 30 9.41 17.13 31.53
C VAL A 30 7.91 17.11 31.29
N VAL A 31 7.47 16.30 30.33
CA VAL A 31 6.04 16.07 30.04
C VAL A 31 5.47 15.23 31.19
N GLU A 32 4.78 15.86 32.15
CA GLU A 32 4.01 15.18 33.19
C GLU A 32 2.71 14.60 32.61
N LEU A 33 2.52 13.28 32.78
CA LEU A 33 1.23 12.61 32.59
C LEU A 33 0.22 13.02 33.69
N PRO A 34 -1.09 13.09 33.40
CA PRO A 34 -2.11 13.62 34.30
C PRO A 34 -2.29 12.81 35.61
N LYS A 35 -2.30 13.53 36.73
CA LYS A 35 -2.35 13.06 38.13
C LYS A 35 -3.75 12.59 38.60
N GLU A 36 -4.40 11.70 37.86
CA GLU A 36 -5.79 11.25 38.16
C GLU A 36 -5.92 9.75 38.52
N CYS A 37 -4.84 9.01 38.78
CA CYS A 37 -4.92 7.59 39.19
C CYS A 37 -4.54 7.27 40.65
N LEU A 38 -4.21 8.28 41.49
CA LEU A 38 -3.75 8.05 42.87
C LEU A 38 -4.71 8.64 43.92
N LYS A 39 -6.00 8.32 43.81
CA LYS A 39 -7.00 8.69 44.81
C LYS A 39 -7.92 7.54 45.19
N PHE A 40 -7.34 6.40 45.53
CA PHE A 40 -8.02 5.43 46.38
C PHE A 40 -7.01 4.74 47.28
N MET A 41 -7.39 4.51 48.54
CA MET A 41 -6.61 3.88 49.62
C MET A 41 -5.81 4.82 50.54
N ARG A 42 -6.53 5.69 51.25
CA ARG A 42 -6.12 6.14 52.57
C ARG A 42 -6.86 5.30 53.62
N ASP A 43 -6.35 4.09 53.88
CA ASP A 43 -6.67 3.37 55.11
C ASP A 43 -5.46 2.54 55.59
N LYS A 44 -5.07 2.75 56.85
CA LYS A 44 -3.81 2.26 57.43
C LYS A 44 -4.05 0.91 58.11
N SER A 45 -3.67 -0.19 57.47
CA SER A 45 -3.54 -1.50 58.13
C SER A 45 -2.09 -2.06 58.02
N PRO A 46 -1.49 -2.55 59.12
CA PRO A 46 -0.08 -2.99 59.15
C PRO A 46 0.25 -4.21 58.27
N ARG A 47 -0.76 -4.98 57.82
CA ARG A 47 -0.55 -6.24 57.08
C ARG A 47 -0.27 -6.08 55.58
N ARG A 48 -0.44 -4.88 55.01
CA ARG A 48 -0.10 -4.60 53.59
C ARG A 48 1.34 -4.16 53.36
N LYS A 49 2.04 -3.69 54.41
CA LYS A 49 3.45 -3.29 54.28
C LYS A 49 4.33 -4.46 53.84
N THR A 50 4.10 -5.66 54.37
CA THR A 50 4.84 -6.87 54.01
C THR A 50 4.56 -7.35 52.58
N VAL A 51 3.33 -7.17 52.07
CA VAL A 51 2.96 -7.53 50.69
C VAL A 51 3.54 -6.52 49.70
N LEU A 52 3.45 -5.24 49.99
CA LEU A 52 4.03 -4.18 49.15
C LEU A 52 5.56 -4.22 49.15
N GLU A 53 6.19 -4.57 50.27
CA GLU A 53 7.65 -4.73 50.35
C GLU A 53 8.12 -6.01 49.66
N ARG A 54 7.29 -7.06 49.63
CA ARG A 54 7.54 -8.28 48.83
C ARG A 54 7.32 -8.07 47.35
N LEU A 55 6.32 -7.28 46.96
CA LEU A 55 6.11 -6.84 45.57
C LEU A 55 7.23 -5.91 45.12
N ARG A 56 7.65 -4.96 45.97
CA ARG A 56 8.77 -4.07 45.72
C ARG A 56 10.08 -4.83 45.60
N ARG A 57 10.37 -5.79 46.50
CA ARG A 57 11.53 -6.69 46.34
C ARG A 57 11.41 -7.60 45.12
N ASN A 58 10.22 -8.01 44.70
CA ASN A 58 10.04 -8.78 43.47
C ASN A 58 10.23 -7.91 42.21
N ILE A 59 9.84 -6.63 42.25
CA ILE A 59 10.09 -5.63 41.21
C ILE A 59 11.58 -5.32 41.16
N GLU A 60 12.21 -5.00 42.30
CA GLU A 60 13.66 -4.78 42.42
C GLU A 60 14.45 -6.05 42.04
N MET A 61 14.00 -7.27 42.38
CA MET A 61 14.63 -8.52 41.90
C MET A 61 14.37 -8.77 40.41
N SER A 62 13.29 -8.25 39.83
CA SER A 62 13.01 -8.36 38.39
C SER A 62 13.84 -7.35 37.58
N GLU A 63 14.08 -6.15 38.13
CA GLU A 63 14.98 -5.12 37.60
C GLU A 63 16.44 -5.60 37.70
N VAL A 64 16.87 -6.09 38.87
CA VAL A 64 18.23 -6.63 39.09
C VAL A 64 18.50 -7.92 38.29
N LYS A 65 17.46 -8.68 37.90
CA LYS A 65 17.59 -9.80 36.95
C LYS A 65 17.69 -9.33 35.49
N LYS A 66 17.10 -8.18 35.15
CA LYS A 66 17.20 -7.53 33.84
C LYS A 66 18.62 -6.98 33.61
N ASP A 67 19.27 -6.51 34.67
CA ASP A 67 20.60 -5.88 34.62
C ASP A 67 21.78 -6.84 34.39
N LYS A 68 21.53 -8.15 34.24
CA LYS A 68 22.59 -9.17 34.00
C LYS A 68 22.63 -9.74 32.58
N ALA A 69 21.66 -9.41 31.73
CA ALA A 69 21.71 -9.82 30.33
C ALA A 69 22.63 -8.85 29.58
N SER A 70 23.62 -9.39 28.86
CA SER A 70 24.45 -8.57 27.98
C SER A 70 23.57 -7.94 26.89
N LEU A 71 23.87 -6.70 26.46
CA LEU A 71 23.12 -6.00 25.40
C LEU A 71 22.98 -6.88 24.13
N THR A 72 24.03 -7.63 23.83
CA THR A 72 24.09 -8.61 22.74
C THR A 72 23.09 -9.74 22.95
N GLU A 73 23.02 -10.33 24.14
CA GLU A 73 22.07 -11.42 24.45
C GLU A 73 20.63 -10.93 24.40
N LEU A 74 20.37 -9.72 24.88
CA LEU A 74 19.03 -9.12 24.83
C LEU A 74 18.58 -8.93 23.38
N PHE A 75 19.47 -8.45 22.51
CA PHE A 75 19.22 -8.32 21.07
C PHE A 75 18.99 -9.67 20.41
N ASP A 76 19.86 -10.65 20.65
CA ASP A 76 19.76 -11.96 19.99
C ASP A 76 18.47 -12.68 20.41
N ASN A 77 18.04 -12.54 21.66
CA ASN A 77 16.76 -13.06 22.15
C ASN A 77 15.56 -12.35 21.49
N ALA A 78 15.59 -11.02 21.40
CA ALA A 78 14.53 -10.25 20.74
C ALA A 78 14.44 -10.57 19.24
N PHE A 79 15.60 -10.69 18.58
CA PHE A 79 15.71 -10.98 17.15
C PHE A 79 15.28 -12.42 16.82
N ARG A 80 15.59 -13.40 17.68
CA ARG A 80 15.03 -14.76 17.57
C ARG A 80 13.51 -14.75 17.66
N LEU A 81 12.94 -14.00 18.60
CA LEU A 81 11.50 -13.87 18.76
C LEU A 81 10.87 -13.22 17.51
N PHE A 82 11.47 -12.13 17.01
CA PHE A 82 11.07 -11.46 15.76
C PHE A 82 11.06 -12.43 14.56
N ASN A 83 12.14 -13.20 14.37
CA ASN A 83 12.24 -14.18 13.30
C ASN A 83 11.20 -15.31 13.45
N ASN A 84 10.89 -15.72 14.68
CA ASN A 84 9.84 -16.70 14.93
C ASN A 84 8.47 -16.14 14.52
N ILE A 85 8.13 -14.90 14.90
CA ILE A 85 6.88 -14.22 14.48
C ILE A 85 6.76 -14.15 12.96
N ASN A 86 7.87 -13.90 12.26
CA ASN A 86 7.87 -13.81 10.79
C ASN A 86 7.72 -15.17 10.09
N LYS A 87 8.09 -16.27 10.78
CA LYS A 87 8.05 -17.64 10.25
C LYS A 87 6.83 -18.43 10.71
N THR A 88 6.01 -17.92 11.63
CA THR A 88 4.85 -18.65 12.13
C THR A 88 3.77 -18.76 11.05
N ASP A 89 3.21 -19.97 10.89
CA ASP A 89 2.02 -20.21 10.05
C ASP A 89 0.70 -19.86 10.77
N GLU A 90 0.76 -19.54 12.06
CA GLU A 90 -0.42 -19.11 12.83
C GLU A 90 -0.89 -17.73 12.34
N PRO A 91 -2.22 -17.47 12.26
CA PRO A 91 -2.73 -16.15 11.88
C PRO A 91 -2.22 -15.07 12.83
N THR A 92 -1.80 -13.92 12.29
CA THR A 92 -1.26 -12.78 13.07
C THR A 92 -2.23 -12.30 14.15
N ASN A 93 -3.55 -12.44 13.95
CA ASN A 93 -4.58 -12.05 14.91
C ASN A 93 -4.69 -12.98 16.14
N THR A 94 -3.96 -14.10 16.16
CA THR A 94 -3.99 -15.05 17.29
C THR A 94 -3.44 -14.37 18.56
N PRO A 95 -4.09 -14.52 19.73
CA PRO A 95 -3.69 -13.82 20.96
C PRO A 95 -2.26 -14.16 21.41
N LYS A 96 -1.80 -15.37 21.13
CA LYS A 96 -0.42 -15.82 21.38
C LYS A 96 0.59 -15.01 20.55
N VAL A 97 0.41 -14.97 19.23
CA VAL A 97 1.26 -14.18 18.31
C VAL A 97 1.24 -12.69 18.68
N GLN A 98 0.07 -12.14 19.01
CA GLN A 98 -0.04 -10.74 19.47
C GLN A 98 0.67 -10.49 20.80
N SER A 99 0.66 -11.46 21.73
CA SER A 99 1.43 -11.38 22.97
C SER A 99 2.94 -11.43 22.71
N ASP A 100 3.37 -12.26 21.77
CA ASP A 100 4.77 -12.39 21.37
C ASP A 100 5.26 -11.10 20.67
N ILE A 101 4.44 -10.49 19.80
CA ILE A 101 4.72 -9.19 19.18
C ILE A 101 4.95 -8.12 20.25
N ARG A 102 4.02 -7.97 21.21
CA ARG A 102 4.16 -7.00 22.31
C ARG A 102 5.40 -7.25 23.17
N LYS A 103 5.73 -8.53 23.42
CA LYS A 103 6.93 -8.91 24.15
C LYS A 103 8.20 -8.51 23.39
N ALA A 104 8.27 -8.77 22.09
CA ALA A 104 9.39 -8.39 21.25
C ALA A 104 9.56 -6.87 21.18
N MET A 105 8.46 -6.12 21.04
CA MET A 105 8.47 -4.66 21.06
C MET A 105 9.09 -4.11 22.35
N ASN A 106 8.63 -4.58 23.51
CA ASN A 106 9.19 -4.15 24.80
C ASN A 106 10.70 -4.42 24.90
N MET A 107 11.17 -5.55 24.36
CA MET A 107 12.60 -5.87 24.35
C MET A 107 13.38 -4.93 23.42
N PHE A 108 12.85 -4.60 22.25
CA PHE A 108 13.48 -3.65 21.33
C PHE A 108 13.43 -2.19 21.81
N GLU A 109 12.38 -1.78 22.53
CA GLU A 109 12.31 -0.48 23.19
C GLU A 109 13.34 -0.37 24.31
N ASP A 110 13.49 -1.41 25.14
CA ASP A 110 14.54 -1.50 26.15
C ASP A 110 15.94 -1.41 25.51
N LEU A 111 16.17 -2.15 24.41
CA LEU A 111 17.42 -2.09 23.64
C LEU A 111 17.70 -0.69 23.09
N THR A 112 16.68 -0.04 22.51
CA THR A 112 16.82 1.31 21.97
C THR A 112 17.22 2.30 23.07
N ARG A 113 16.60 2.19 24.25
CA ARG A 113 16.98 3.00 25.42
C ARG A 113 18.43 2.74 25.83
N PHE A 114 18.87 1.48 25.88
CA PHE A 114 20.26 1.16 26.24
C PHE A 114 21.27 1.66 25.20
N VAL A 115 20.97 1.54 23.92
CA VAL A 115 21.83 2.06 22.84
C VAL A 115 21.96 3.58 22.95
N SER A 116 20.87 4.30 23.24
CA SER A 116 20.89 5.75 23.48
C SER A 116 21.65 6.13 24.76
N LEU A 117 21.63 5.29 25.81
CA LEU A 117 22.40 5.54 27.04
C LEU A 117 23.90 5.32 26.87
N VAL A 118 24.28 4.36 26.03
CA VAL A 118 25.69 4.07 25.71
C VAL A 118 26.23 5.06 24.68
N ASP A 119 25.35 5.75 23.95
CA ASP A 119 25.69 6.71 22.89
C ASP A 119 26.56 6.07 21.80
N MET A 120 26.14 4.89 21.33
CA MET A 120 26.91 4.04 20.40
C MET A 120 27.01 4.61 18.98
N PHE A 121 26.27 5.67 18.68
CA PHE A 121 26.04 6.19 17.34
C PHE A 121 26.06 7.70 17.36
N SER A 122 26.97 8.31 16.59
CA SER A 122 27.00 9.74 16.35
C SER A 122 26.58 10.11 14.93
N GLU A 123 25.89 11.23 14.76
CA GLU A 123 25.45 11.74 13.45
C GLU A 123 26.62 12.11 12.51
N ASN A 124 27.82 12.29 13.07
CA ASN A 124 29.03 12.68 12.34
C ASN A 124 29.93 11.49 11.96
N GLU A 125 29.52 10.27 12.26
CA GLU A 125 30.29 9.05 11.97
C GLU A 125 29.93 8.45 10.61
N THR A 126 30.92 7.84 9.97
CA THR A 126 30.70 7.00 8.79
C THR A 126 30.48 5.55 9.18
N ILE A 127 29.84 4.76 8.31
CA ILE A 127 29.59 3.34 8.59
C ILE A 127 30.89 2.59 8.95
N ASP A 128 32.02 2.97 8.36
CA ASP A 128 33.35 2.38 8.53
C ASP A 128 33.95 2.59 9.92
N GLU A 129 33.50 3.61 10.65
CA GLU A 129 33.95 3.89 12.02
C GLU A 129 33.18 3.08 13.07
N VAL A 130 32.04 2.50 12.70
CA VAL A 130 31.20 1.68 13.59
C VAL A 130 31.74 0.26 13.66
N SER A 131 31.90 -0.27 14.88
CA SER A 131 32.29 -1.67 15.13
C SER A 131 31.29 -2.65 14.50
N THR A 132 31.81 -3.76 13.97
CA THR A 132 31.03 -4.79 13.25
C THR A 132 29.89 -5.37 14.11
N GLU A 133 30.11 -5.52 15.41
CA GLU A 133 29.09 -6.01 16.35
C GLU A 133 27.98 -5.00 16.63
N HIS A 134 28.24 -3.71 16.44
CA HIS A 134 27.30 -2.63 16.74
C HIS A 134 26.37 -2.32 15.57
N LEU A 135 26.74 -2.70 14.35
CA LEU A 135 25.93 -2.52 13.14
C LEU A 135 24.50 -3.06 13.27
N LYS A 136 24.31 -4.16 14.00
CA LYS A 136 22.98 -4.76 14.22
C LYS A 136 22.02 -3.85 14.97
N TYR A 137 22.52 -2.92 15.79
CA TYR A 137 21.67 -2.00 16.55
C TYR A 137 21.11 -0.85 15.69
N LEU A 138 21.69 -0.57 14.51
CA LEU A 138 21.11 0.36 13.54
C LEU A 138 19.74 -0.11 13.03
N LEU A 139 19.47 -1.42 13.08
CA LEU A 139 18.20 -2.02 12.63
C LEU A 139 17.03 -1.79 13.59
N LEU A 140 17.28 -1.37 14.84
CA LEU A 140 16.26 -1.31 15.89
C LEU A 140 14.98 -0.54 15.47
N PRO A 141 15.06 0.66 14.85
CA PRO A 141 13.85 1.36 14.44
C PRO A 141 13.09 0.61 13.32
N ALA A 142 13.78 -0.01 12.36
CA ALA A 142 13.13 -0.81 11.31
C ALA A 142 12.42 -2.06 11.84
N LEU A 143 13.02 -2.73 12.83
CA LEU A 143 12.42 -3.90 13.49
C LEU A 143 11.17 -3.50 14.29
N LEU A 144 11.23 -2.39 15.03
CA LEU A 144 10.08 -1.84 15.75
C LEU A 144 8.94 -1.44 14.80
N GLY A 145 9.25 -0.73 13.72
CA GLY A 145 8.26 -0.36 12.69
C GLY A 145 7.55 -1.59 12.13
N THR A 146 8.30 -2.64 11.79
CA THR A 146 7.77 -3.90 11.26
C THR A 146 6.89 -4.66 12.27
N LEU A 147 7.17 -4.55 13.58
CA LEU A 147 6.33 -5.18 14.60
C LEU A 147 5.03 -4.42 14.81
N ILE A 148 5.08 -3.08 14.78
CA ILE A 148 3.91 -2.22 14.99
C ILE A 148 2.88 -2.41 13.87
N THR A 149 3.33 -2.60 12.62
CA THR A 149 2.43 -2.90 11.50
C THR A 149 1.70 -4.24 11.64
N LYS A 150 2.18 -5.15 12.49
CA LYS A 150 1.60 -6.48 12.74
C LYS A 150 0.63 -6.53 13.92
N ILE A 151 0.45 -5.43 14.65
CA ILE A 151 -0.54 -5.38 15.75
C ILE A 151 -1.95 -5.40 15.15
N CYS A 152 -2.81 -6.27 15.69
CA CYS A 152 -4.20 -6.42 15.26
C CYS A 152 -5.20 -6.13 16.40
N GLY A 153 -6.43 -5.74 16.04
CA GLY A 153 -7.54 -5.64 16.98
C GLY A 153 -7.56 -4.38 17.86
N THR A 154 -6.98 -3.27 17.39
CA THR A 154 -7.04 -1.97 18.05
C THR A 154 -7.87 -1.00 17.23
N ASP A 155 -8.73 -0.22 17.90
CA ASP A 155 -9.54 0.82 17.25
C ASP A 155 -8.68 1.99 16.75
N ASP A 156 -7.49 2.18 17.36
CA ASP A 156 -6.53 3.24 17.05
C ASP A 156 -5.51 2.83 15.96
N ARG A 157 -5.94 2.08 14.93
CA ARG A 157 -5.05 1.66 13.83
C ARG A 157 -4.30 2.84 13.20
N MET A 158 -4.96 3.98 13.06
CA MET A 158 -4.35 5.22 12.56
C MET A 158 -3.13 5.66 13.39
N HIS A 159 -3.22 5.57 14.72
CA HIS A 159 -2.10 5.90 15.60
C HIS A 159 -0.93 4.96 15.38
N LEU A 160 -1.18 3.65 15.29
CA LEU A 160 -0.13 2.66 15.02
C LEU A 160 0.57 2.89 13.68
N VAL A 161 -0.19 3.24 12.62
CA VAL A 161 0.37 3.57 11.30
C VAL A 161 1.29 4.79 11.37
N LYS A 162 0.88 5.85 12.09
CA LYS A 162 1.71 7.04 12.30
C LYS A 162 2.98 6.72 13.09
N VAL A 163 2.87 5.91 14.15
CA VAL A 163 4.03 5.49 14.94
C VAL A 163 5.01 4.65 14.09
N ALA A 164 4.50 3.70 13.30
CA ALA A 164 5.34 2.89 12.40
C ALA A 164 6.08 3.76 11.38
N GLU A 165 5.41 4.76 10.79
CA GLU A 165 6.05 5.72 9.88
C GLU A 165 7.20 6.47 10.55
N ILE A 166 7.02 6.94 11.79
CA ILE A 166 8.08 7.63 12.55
C ILE A 166 9.31 6.72 12.70
N TYR A 167 9.12 5.45 13.06
CA TYR A 167 10.23 4.49 13.20
C TYR A 167 10.94 4.20 11.87
N PHE A 168 10.20 4.05 10.76
CA PHE A 168 10.80 3.84 9.44
C PHE A 168 11.54 5.06 8.93
N VAL A 169 10.99 6.26 9.14
CA VAL A 169 11.66 7.53 8.80
C VAL A 169 12.93 7.70 9.65
N ASP A 170 12.89 7.41 10.94
CA ASP A 170 14.06 7.46 11.83
C ASP A 170 15.16 6.50 11.36
N PHE A 171 14.81 5.26 11.00
CA PHE A 171 15.75 4.30 10.43
C PHE A 171 16.43 4.86 9.17
N LEU A 172 15.66 5.34 8.19
CA LEU A 172 16.21 5.87 6.94
C LEU A 172 17.09 7.11 7.18
N LYS A 173 16.72 7.99 8.12
CA LYS A 173 17.51 9.17 8.48
C LYS A 173 18.87 8.78 9.04
N ARG A 174 18.90 7.82 9.97
CA ARG A 174 20.15 7.31 10.54
C ARG A 174 21.03 6.69 9.47
N VAL A 175 20.48 5.78 8.68
CA VAL A 175 21.21 5.08 7.61
C VAL A 175 21.77 6.04 6.56
N LYS A 176 21.04 7.12 6.24
CA LYS A 176 21.53 8.18 5.36
C LYS A 176 22.68 8.97 5.98
N ALA A 177 22.62 9.28 7.28
CA ALA A 177 23.71 9.96 7.99
C ALA A 177 25.02 9.14 7.93
N TYR A 178 24.92 7.81 8.06
CA TYR A 178 26.05 6.89 7.94
C TYR A 178 26.53 6.61 6.49
N GLY A 179 25.90 7.20 5.48
CA GLY A 179 26.32 7.08 4.07
C GLY A 179 25.99 5.74 3.40
N LEU A 180 25.06 4.96 3.94
CA LEU A 180 24.69 3.65 3.38
C LEU A 180 23.76 3.76 2.16
N THR A 181 22.99 4.85 2.05
CA THR A 181 22.11 5.10 0.89
C THR A 181 21.96 6.59 0.56
N ASP A 182 21.88 6.86 -0.75
CA ASP A 182 21.61 8.20 -1.32
C ASP A 182 20.11 8.48 -1.52
N ILE A 183 19.24 7.64 -0.96
CA ILE A 183 17.82 7.69 -1.25
C ILE A 183 17.20 8.93 -0.58
N ASN A 184 16.47 9.73 -1.35
CA ASN A 184 15.69 10.85 -0.82
C ASN A 184 14.59 10.31 0.10
N ILE A 185 14.76 10.53 1.41
CA ILE A 185 13.80 10.15 2.45
C ILE A 185 12.56 11.02 2.25
N PRO A 186 11.37 10.43 2.08
CA PRO A 186 10.13 11.19 2.15
C PRO A 186 10.03 11.80 3.55
N GLU A 187 10.16 13.12 3.65
CA GLU A 187 9.93 13.78 4.93
C GLU A 187 8.47 13.54 5.36
N PRO A 188 8.21 13.29 6.65
CA PRO A 188 6.86 13.16 7.15
C PRO A 188 6.17 14.50 6.95
N LYS A 189 5.37 14.60 5.89
CA LYS A 189 4.58 15.79 5.60
C LYS A 189 3.73 16.09 6.83
N SER A 190 4.01 17.21 7.48
CA SER A 190 3.17 17.71 8.55
C SER A 190 1.75 17.90 8.00
N GLU A 191 0.74 17.57 8.80
CA GLU A 191 -0.68 17.57 8.41
C GLU A 191 -1.18 18.95 7.94
N GLU A 192 -0.37 20.01 8.12
CA GLU A 192 -0.67 21.39 7.75
C GLU A 192 -0.34 21.74 6.29
N GLU A 193 0.47 20.93 5.59
CA GLU A 193 0.85 21.18 4.18
C GLU A 193 -0.06 20.51 3.15
N ASN A 194 -1.19 19.93 3.56
CA ASN A 194 -2.18 19.34 2.64
C ASN A 194 -2.96 20.37 1.81
N SER A 195 -2.64 21.66 1.91
CA SER A 195 -3.38 22.74 1.24
C SER A 195 -2.59 23.54 0.20
N SER A 196 -1.31 23.24 -0.03
CA SER A 196 -0.51 24.06 -0.94
C SER A 196 0.57 23.26 -1.67
N THR A 197 0.52 23.30 -3.00
CA THR A 197 1.53 22.85 -3.99
C THR A 197 1.44 21.44 -4.55
N SER A 198 0.29 21.09 -5.11
CA SER A 198 0.31 20.46 -6.44
C SER A 198 -0.62 21.24 -7.35
N SER A 199 -0.04 22.00 -8.29
CA SER A 199 -0.78 22.58 -9.40
C SER A 199 -1.65 21.47 -10.00
N ASP A 200 -2.96 21.65 -9.93
CA ASP A 200 -4.00 20.75 -10.45
C ASP A 200 -4.01 20.82 -11.98
N ARG A 201 -2.84 20.56 -12.60
CA ARG A 201 -2.74 20.33 -14.04
C ARG A 201 -3.26 18.92 -14.28
N VAL A 202 -4.37 18.84 -15.01
CA VAL A 202 -4.86 17.59 -15.57
C VAL A 202 -3.73 17.00 -16.42
N LYS A 203 -3.08 15.95 -15.90
CA LYS A 203 -2.02 15.23 -16.61
C LYS A 203 -2.60 14.65 -17.90
N SER A 204 -1.84 14.69 -18.99
CA SER A 204 -2.28 14.04 -20.22
C SER A 204 -2.33 12.52 -20.05
N ASN A 205 -3.17 11.84 -20.83
CA ASN A 205 -3.22 10.36 -20.82
C ASN A 205 -1.83 9.75 -21.08
N ALA A 206 -1.02 10.37 -21.94
CA ALA A 206 0.34 9.94 -22.22
C ALA A 206 1.26 10.09 -20.99
N GLU A 207 1.21 11.23 -20.30
CA GLU A 207 1.97 11.46 -19.06
C GLU A 207 1.59 10.44 -17.98
N MET A 208 0.29 10.18 -17.81
CA MET A 208 -0.20 9.19 -16.85
C MET A 208 0.33 7.78 -17.17
N ILE A 209 0.33 7.38 -18.44
CA ILE A 209 0.90 6.09 -18.87
C ILE A 209 2.40 6.05 -18.58
N THR A 210 3.16 7.10 -18.90
CA THR A 210 4.61 7.13 -18.62
C THR A 210 4.93 7.06 -17.14
N GLU A 211 4.14 7.74 -16.29
CA GLU A 211 4.28 7.67 -14.84
C GLU A 211 3.96 6.28 -14.29
N MET A 212 2.91 5.62 -14.80
CA MET A 212 2.59 4.23 -14.43
C MET A 212 3.70 3.26 -14.82
N VAL A 213 4.26 3.40 -16.03
CA VAL A 213 5.39 2.57 -16.50
C VAL A 213 6.63 2.82 -15.63
N SER A 214 6.95 4.07 -15.32
CA SER A 214 8.08 4.43 -14.45
C SER A 214 7.91 3.83 -13.04
N ARG A 215 6.74 4.02 -12.42
CA ARG A 215 6.41 3.44 -11.10
C ARG A 215 6.54 1.92 -11.10
N ARG A 216 6.03 1.25 -12.14
CA ARG A 216 6.16 -0.20 -12.31
C ARG A 216 7.62 -0.62 -12.44
N ASN A 217 8.41 0.07 -13.26
CA ASN A 217 9.82 -0.25 -13.47
C ASN A 217 10.64 -0.05 -12.20
N THR A 218 10.42 1.03 -11.44
CA THR A 218 11.05 1.24 -10.14
C THR A 218 10.69 0.13 -9.15
N LYS A 219 9.42 -0.31 -9.10
CA LYS A 219 9.01 -1.43 -8.24
C LYS A 219 9.68 -2.73 -8.66
N LEU A 220 9.76 -3.00 -9.97
CA LEU A 220 10.43 -4.19 -10.50
C LEU A 220 11.93 -4.20 -10.20
N GLN A 221 12.59 -3.05 -10.33
CA GLN A 221 14.00 -2.90 -10.00
C GLN A 221 14.24 -3.16 -8.51
N ARG A 222 13.46 -2.55 -7.61
CA ARG A 222 13.55 -2.78 -6.17
C ARG A 222 13.33 -4.25 -5.79
N TYR A 223 12.37 -4.91 -6.42
CA TYR A 223 12.13 -6.33 -6.21
C TYR A 223 13.33 -7.20 -6.62
N LYS A 224 13.98 -6.87 -7.74
CA LYS A 224 15.21 -7.56 -8.17
C LYS A 224 16.35 -7.32 -7.19
N GLU A 225 16.56 -6.08 -6.76
CA GLU A 225 17.59 -5.70 -5.78
C GLU A 225 17.36 -6.40 -4.44
N GLN A 226 16.12 -6.41 -3.93
CA GLN A 226 15.77 -7.11 -2.70
C GLN A 226 16.08 -8.61 -2.82
N LYS A 227 15.67 -9.26 -3.92
CA LYS A 227 15.92 -10.68 -4.14
C LYS A 227 17.42 -11.00 -4.22
N GLU A 228 18.21 -10.14 -4.86
CA GLU A 228 19.67 -10.29 -4.91
C GLU A 228 20.28 -10.21 -3.50
N LEU A 229 19.87 -9.22 -2.71
CA LEU A 229 20.30 -9.08 -1.31
C LEU A 229 19.91 -10.29 -0.44
N GLU A 230 18.70 -10.82 -0.59
CA GLU A 230 18.27 -12.05 0.09
C GLU A 230 19.15 -13.25 -0.28
N THR A 231 19.45 -13.43 -1.57
CA THR A 231 20.34 -14.52 -2.01
C THR A 231 21.76 -14.36 -1.50
N SER A 232 22.29 -13.13 -1.46
CA SER A 232 23.62 -12.86 -0.89
C SER A 232 23.65 -13.11 0.61
N LEU A 233 22.59 -12.74 1.34
CA LEU A 233 22.45 -13.03 2.77
C LEU A 233 22.40 -14.53 3.06
N ASP A 234 21.68 -15.32 2.26
CA ASP A 234 21.65 -16.78 2.41
C ASP A 234 23.02 -17.43 2.23
N VAL A 235 23.86 -16.89 1.33
CA VAL A 235 25.24 -17.35 1.13
C VAL A 235 26.12 -16.94 2.32
N LEU A 236 26.07 -15.67 2.72
CA LEU A 236 26.86 -15.14 3.83
C LEU A 236 26.47 -15.78 5.17
N GLN A 237 25.18 -16.09 5.38
CA GLN A 237 24.69 -16.75 6.58
C GLN A 237 25.27 -18.17 6.73
N LYS A 238 25.38 -18.93 5.64
CA LYS A 238 26.03 -20.27 5.66
C LYS A 238 27.52 -20.17 6.02
N SER A 239 28.16 -19.08 5.61
CA SER A 239 29.55 -18.82 6.00
C SER A 239 29.66 -18.50 7.50
N MET A 240 28.69 -17.78 8.09
CA MET A 240 28.68 -17.41 9.51
C MET A 240 28.64 -18.58 10.49
N ASP A 241 28.16 -19.75 10.06
CA ASP A 241 28.16 -20.96 10.88
C ASP A 241 29.59 -21.51 11.12
N ASN A 242 30.59 -21.04 10.35
CA ASN A 242 31.98 -21.42 10.53
C ASN A 242 32.65 -20.62 11.66
N PRO A 243 33.27 -21.26 12.66
CA PRO A 243 33.87 -20.57 13.81
C PRO A 243 35.13 -19.76 13.47
N ASN A 244 35.78 -20.03 12.33
CA ASN A 244 37.00 -19.35 11.88
C ASN A 244 36.70 -18.32 10.75
N ILE A 245 35.54 -17.66 10.83
CA ILE A 245 35.13 -16.70 9.82
C ILE A 245 35.80 -15.33 10.02
N ASP A 246 36.24 -14.74 8.91
CA ASP A 246 36.89 -13.44 8.88
C ASP A 246 35.92 -12.32 9.31
N GLU A 247 36.41 -11.34 10.07
CA GLU A 247 35.58 -10.22 10.54
C GLU A 247 34.98 -9.42 9.37
N GLU A 248 35.70 -9.30 8.26
CA GLU A 248 35.25 -8.61 7.04
C GLU A 248 33.97 -9.24 6.47
N THR A 249 33.90 -10.57 6.44
CA THR A 249 32.68 -11.27 5.97
C THR A 249 31.50 -11.12 6.93
N LYS A 250 31.74 -11.02 8.25
CA LYS A 250 30.69 -10.68 9.23
C LYS A 250 30.18 -9.26 9.01
N ARG A 251 31.08 -8.33 8.72
CA ARG A 251 30.76 -6.94 8.41
C ARG A 251 29.92 -6.85 7.14
N GLU A 252 30.31 -7.56 6.09
CA GLU A 252 29.56 -7.66 4.84
C GLU A 252 28.14 -8.20 5.08
N TYR A 253 27.99 -9.22 5.92
CA TYR A 253 26.67 -9.74 6.31
C TYR A 253 25.79 -8.66 6.96
N PHE A 254 26.29 -7.89 7.92
CA PHE A 254 25.47 -6.85 8.56
C PHE A 254 25.17 -5.68 7.63
N ILE A 255 26.10 -5.29 6.75
CA ILE A 255 25.87 -4.23 5.76
C ILE A 255 24.83 -4.68 4.73
N THR A 256 24.91 -5.92 4.23
CA THR A 256 23.90 -6.47 3.31
C THR A 256 22.54 -6.60 3.99
N LEU A 257 22.50 -6.95 5.28
CA LEU A 257 21.29 -6.95 6.09
C LEU A 257 20.69 -5.56 6.21
N LEU A 258 21.51 -4.52 6.48
CA LEU A 258 21.04 -3.14 6.51
C LEU A 258 20.46 -2.73 5.16
N LYS A 259 21.14 -3.03 4.04
CA LYS A 259 20.65 -2.75 2.68
C LYS A 259 19.30 -3.40 2.39
N LEU A 260 19.10 -4.65 2.84
CA LEU A 260 17.81 -5.34 2.73
C LEU A 260 16.71 -4.59 3.49
N TYR A 261 16.95 -4.21 4.74
CA TYR A 261 15.96 -3.48 5.51
C TYR A 261 15.68 -2.09 4.93
N ILE A 262 16.64 -1.44 4.26
CA ILE A 262 16.37 -0.17 3.55
C ILE A 262 15.37 -0.37 2.42
N THR A 263 15.55 -1.38 1.58
CA THR A 263 14.61 -1.62 0.47
C THR A 263 13.22 -1.99 0.99
N GLN A 264 13.16 -2.82 2.05
CA GLN A 264 11.89 -3.19 2.71
C GLN A 264 11.19 -1.99 3.35
N THR A 265 11.90 -1.16 4.12
CA THR A 265 11.30 0.02 4.78
C THR A 265 10.74 1.04 3.79
N ILE A 266 11.35 1.19 2.61
CA ILE A 266 10.81 2.04 1.54
C ILE A 266 9.50 1.46 0.97
N GLU A 267 9.39 0.15 0.82
CA GLU A 267 8.14 -0.49 0.40
C GLU A 267 7.06 -0.37 1.49
N GLU A 268 7.43 -0.57 2.76
CA GLU A 268 6.52 -0.40 3.90
C GLU A 268 6.00 1.04 4.03
N LEU A 269 6.86 2.05 3.84
CA LEU A 269 6.42 3.46 3.80
C LEU A 269 5.45 3.72 2.65
N SER A 270 5.65 3.08 1.49
CA SER A 270 4.73 3.19 0.36
C SER A 270 3.38 2.54 0.67
N SER A 271 3.39 1.41 1.39
CA SER A 271 2.20 0.72 1.88
C SER A 271 1.43 1.57 2.91
N ILE A 272 2.14 2.13 3.89
CA ILE A 272 1.59 3.04 4.91
C ILE A 272 0.97 4.29 4.27
N ALA A 273 1.64 4.88 3.28
CA ALA A 273 1.12 6.06 2.57
C ALA A 273 -0.19 5.76 1.83
N ALA A 274 -0.37 4.52 1.32
CA ALA A 274 -1.62 4.09 0.71
C ALA A 274 -2.70 3.75 1.74
N GLU A 275 -2.32 3.26 2.92
CA GLU A 275 -3.25 2.87 3.99
C GLU A 275 -3.87 4.08 4.71
N LYS A 276 -3.08 5.12 5.01
CA LYS A 276 -3.55 6.34 5.70
C LYS A 276 -4.85 6.96 5.12
N PRO A 277 -4.95 7.29 3.82
CA PRO A 277 -6.17 7.88 3.28
C PRO A 277 -7.38 6.95 3.37
N ILE A 278 -7.16 5.63 3.29
CA ILE A 278 -8.22 4.63 3.46
C ILE A 278 -8.74 4.66 4.90
N LEU A 279 -7.84 4.66 5.89
CA LEU A 279 -8.20 4.74 7.30
C LEU A 279 -8.91 6.06 7.65
N GLU A 280 -8.46 7.19 7.10
CA GLU A 280 -9.15 8.48 7.27
C GLU A 280 -10.56 8.45 6.70
N HIS A 281 -10.75 7.87 5.51
CA HIS A 281 -12.06 7.72 4.91
C HIS A 281 -12.95 6.79 5.74
N MET A 282 -12.42 5.65 6.19
CA MET A 282 -13.14 4.72 7.07
C MET A 282 -13.54 5.37 8.39
N GLN A 283 -12.69 6.21 8.99
CA GLN A 283 -13.02 6.92 10.23
C GLN A 283 -14.15 7.94 10.01
N LYS A 284 -14.11 8.68 8.89
CA LYS A 284 -15.16 9.65 8.51
C LYS A 284 -16.50 8.96 8.24
N VAL A 285 -16.49 7.81 7.59
CA VAL A 285 -17.71 7.02 7.32
C VAL A 285 -18.22 6.33 8.60
N GLY A 286 -17.35 5.75 9.42
CA GLY A 286 -17.72 5.08 10.66
C GLY A 286 -18.26 6.00 11.76
N HIS A 287 -17.84 7.27 11.81
CA HIS A 287 -18.42 8.28 12.71
C HIS A 287 -19.81 8.77 12.26
N SER A 288 -20.21 8.52 11.00
CA SER A 288 -21.55 8.88 10.53
C SER A 288 -22.65 7.91 11.04
N ASP A 289 -22.26 6.71 11.47
CA ASP A 289 -23.17 5.69 12.00
C ASP A 289 -23.47 5.84 13.52
N THR A 290 -22.65 6.59 14.28
CA THR A 290 -22.86 6.78 15.73
C THR A 290 -23.68 8.02 16.09
N MET A 291 -24.07 8.84 15.11
CA MET A 291 -24.93 10.03 15.27
C MET A 291 -26.18 9.98 14.39
N THR A 292 -26.72 8.79 14.09
CA THR A 292 -27.97 8.64 13.33
C THR A 292 -28.94 7.67 14.01
N SER A 293 -29.34 8.01 15.24
CA SER A 293 -30.63 7.56 15.82
C SER A 293 -31.86 8.17 15.12
N HIS A 294 -31.68 9.00 14.08
CA HIS A 294 -32.76 9.50 13.24
C HIS A 294 -32.31 9.60 11.78
N SER A 295 -32.27 8.46 11.08
CA SER A 295 -32.73 8.34 9.69
C SER A 295 -32.44 6.91 9.21
N LEU A 296 -33.39 6.02 9.46
CA LEU A 296 -33.44 4.72 8.80
C LEU A 296 -33.89 4.90 7.33
N HIS A 297 -33.14 5.65 6.53
CA HIS A 297 -33.10 5.39 5.09
C HIS A 297 -32.06 4.32 4.82
N LYS A 298 -32.45 3.08 5.16
CA LYS A 298 -31.85 1.88 4.60
C LYS A 298 -31.91 2.01 3.07
N PHE A 299 -30.82 2.40 2.44
CA PHE A 299 -30.45 1.85 1.13
C PHE A 299 -30.00 0.40 1.34
N LYS A 300 -30.91 -0.42 1.88
CA LYS A 300 -30.96 -1.81 1.46
C LYS A 300 -31.63 -1.75 0.10
N SER A 301 -30.84 -1.70 -0.97
CA SER A 301 -31.31 -2.36 -2.18
C SER A 301 -31.36 -3.85 -1.85
N SER A 302 -32.39 -4.28 -1.13
CA SER A 302 -32.94 -5.60 -1.40
C SER A 302 -33.49 -5.50 -2.81
N GLY A 303 -32.60 -5.61 -3.80
CA GLY A 303 -33.04 -6.00 -5.12
C GLY A 303 -33.79 -7.31 -4.87
N SER A 304 -35.11 -7.27 -5.02
CA SER A 304 -35.89 -8.49 -5.09
C SER A 304 -35.13 -9.40 -6.06
N LYS A 305 -34.77 -10.62 -5.63
CA LYS A 305 -34.05 -11.58 -6.46
C LYS A 305 -34.69 -11.55 -7.85
N LEU A 306 -33.95 -11.14 -8.87
CA LEU A 306 -34.49 -10.96 -10.22
C LEU A 306 -35.15 -12.28 -10.63
N GLN A 307 -36.47 -12.28 -10.76
CA GLN A 307 -37.20 -13.48 -11.18
C GLN A 307 -37.20 -13.51 -12.71
N PRO A 308 -36.83 -14.65 -13.34
CA PRO A 308 -36.90 -14.77 -14.79
C PRO A 308 -38.36 -14.74 -15.24
N ILE A 309 -38.63 -14.06 -16.34
CA ILE A 309 -39.94 -13.95 -16.99
C ILE A 309 -39.87 -14.70 -18.32
N ILE A 310 -40.91 -15.47 -18.67
CA ILE A 310 -41.01 -16.16 -19.95
C ILE A 310 -41.81 -15.27 -20.91
N ILE A 311 -41.19 -14.84 -22.02
CA ILE A 311 -41.85 -14.04 -23.06
C ILE A 311 -42.20 -14.95 -24.25
N THR A 312 -43.47 -14.99 -24.61
CA THR A 312 -44.03 -15.88 -25.66
C THR A 312 -44.57 -15.08 -26.85
N ARG A 313 -44.52 -15.64 -28.07
CA ARG A 313 -45.01 -14.94 -29.27
C ARG A 313 -46.53 -14.89 -29.34
N ASN A 314 -47.19 -16.00 -28.99
CA ASN A 314 -48.63 -16.18 -29.12
C ASN A 314 -49.30 -16.49 -27.78
N GLU A 315 -50.56 -16.13 -27.62
CA GLU A 315 -51.35 -16.40 -26.41
C GLU A 315 -51.52 -17.90 -26.12
N LEU A 316 -51.58 -18.74 -27.15
CA LEU A 316 -51.63 -20.20 -26.96
C LEU A 316 -50.35 -20.71 -26.29
N GLN A 317 -49.19 -20.16 -26.65
CA GLN A 317 -47.92 -20.50 -26.01
C GLN A 317 -47.89 -19.99 -24.57
N LYS A 318 -48.37 -18.77 -24.31
CA LYS A 318 -48.52 -18.25 -22.94
C LYS A 318 -49.31 -19.21 -22.03
N LYS A 319 -50.41 -19.78 -22.53
CA LYS A 319 -51.22 -20.76 -21.78
C LYS A 319 -50.47 -22.06 -21.52
N VAL A 320 -49.76 -22.59 -22.52
CA VAL A 320 -48.99 -23.84 -22.39
C VAL A 320 -47.81 -23.68 -21.43
N TYR A 321 -47.01 -22.62 -21.60
CA TYR A 321 -45.85 -22.35 -20.72
C TYR A 321 -46.28 -21.95 -19.31
N GLY A 322 -47.40 -21.23 -19.17
CA GLY A 322 -47.97 -20.89 -17.86
C GLY A 322 -48.46 -22.12 -17.09
N ALA A 323 -49.00 -23.13 -17.77
CA ALA A 323 -49.38 -24.39 -17.15
C ALA A 323 -48.16 -25.26 -16.77
N GLY A 324 -47.08 -25.20 -17.57
CA GLY A 324 -45.85 -25.94 -17.31
C GLY A 324 -44.95 -25.33 -16.24
N TYR A 325 -44.98 -24.00 -16.06
CA TYR A 325 -44.16 -23.26 -15.10
C TYR A 325 -45.01 -22.25 -14.30
N PRO A 326 -45.88 -22.72 -13.38
CA PRO A 326 -46.84 -21.87 -12.66
C PRO A 326 -46.20 -20.87 -11.69
N SER A 327 -44.92 -21.05 -11.34
CA SER A 327 -44.17 -20.15 -10.44
C SER A 327 -43.48 -18.99 -11.16
N LEU A 328 -43.48 -18.98 -12.49
CA LEU A 328 -42.84 -17.95 -13.30
C LEU A 328 -43.89 -17.12 -14.05
N PRO A 329 -43.75 -15.78 -14.09
CA PRO A 329 -44.63 -14.96 -14.90
C PRO A 329 -44.38 -15.24 -16.39
N VAL A 330 -45.47 -15.53 -17.11
CA VAL A 330 -45.45 -15.75 -18.56
C VAL A 330 -46.24 -14.64 -19.25
N LEU A 331 -45.58 -13.88 -20.10
CA LEU A 331 -46.15 -12.74 -20.82
C LEU A 331 -46.09 -13.00 -22.33
N THR A 332 -46.97 -12.35 -23.08
CA THR A 332 -46.76 -12.24 -24.53
C THR A 332 -45.77 -11.11 -24.84
N VAL A 333 -45.17 -11.13 -26.03
CA VAL A 333 -44.29 -10.04 -26.51
C VAL A 333 -45.00 -8.68 -26.43
N GLN A 334 -46.27 -8.63 -26.81
CA GLN A 334 -47.08 -7.40 -26.78
C GLN A 334 -47.35 -6.93 -25.35
N GLU A 335 -47.80 -7.82 -24.46
CA GLU A 335 -48.07 -7.46 -23.05
C GLU A 335 -46.80 -6.98 -22.33
N PHE A 336 -45.66 -7.59 -22.64
CA PHE A 336 -44.37 -7.18 -22.08
C PHE A 336 -43.97 -5.79 -22.55
N TYR A 337 -44.21 -5.46 -23.83
CA TYR A 337 -43.98 -4.14 -24.37
C TYR A 337 -44.85 -3.10 -23.66
N ASP A 338 -46.16 -3.35 -23.56
CA ASP A 338 -47.11 -2.44 -22.93
C ASP A 338 -46.78 -2.21 -21.45
N GLN A 339 -46.33 -3.24 -20.73
CA GLN A 339 -45.90 -3.13 -19.34
C GLN A 339 -44.66 -2.24 -19.19
N ARG A 340 -43.65 -2.40 -20.04
CA ARG A 340 -42.41 -1.59 -20.02
C ARG A 340 -42.67 -0.12 -20.39
N VAL A 341 -43.59 0.13 -21.32
CA VAL A 341 -44.02 1.50 -21.66
C VAL A 341 -44.75 2.14 -20.49
N LYS A 342 -45.64 1.38 -19.81
CA LYS A 342 -46.37 1.85 -18.63
C LYS A 342 -45.46 2.12 -17.42
N GLU A 343 -44.40 1.33 -17.26
CA GLU A 343 -43.38 1.53 -16.24
C GLU A 343 -42.46 2.73 -16.53
N GLY A 344 -42.55 3.31 -17.74
CA GLY A 344 -41.79 4.50 -18.15
C GLY A 344 -40.36 4.20 -18.62
N ASP A 345 -39.99 2.92 -18.68
CA ASP A 345 -38.68 2.48 -19.15
C ASP A 345 -38.57 2.60 -20.68
N TRP A 346 -39.65 2.34 -21.41
CA TRP A 346 -39.66 2.28 -22.88
C TRP A 346 -40.52 3.39 -23.48
N PRO A 347 -40.09 4.04 -24.57
CA PRO A 347 -40.89 5.05 -25.26
C PRO A 347 -42.12 4.43 -25.92
N ASP A 348 -43.23 5.17 -25.91
CA ASP A 348 -44.47 4.76 -26.56
C ASP A 348 -44.27 4.56 -28.07
N ALA A 349 -44.99 3.61 -28.66
CA ALA A 349 -44.77 3.17 -30.04
C ALA A 349 -44.91 4.31 -31.06
N SER A 350 -45.69 5.33 -30.73
CA SER A 350 -45.87 6.56 -31.53
C SER A 350 -44.67 7.52 -31.48
N LEU A 351 -43.92 7.54 -30.38
CA LEU A 351 -42.76 8.40 -30.14
C LEU A 351 -41.45 7.79 -30.65
N ARG A 352 -41.42 6.46 -30.85
CA ARG A 352 -40.23 5.73 -31.32
C ARG A 352 -39.79 6.14 -32.74
N ASN A 353 -40.72 6.51 -33.61
CA ASN A 353 -40.40 6.96 -34.98
C ASN A 353 -39.83 8.39 -35.04
N GLN A 354 -39.96 9.19 -33.98
CA GLN A 354 -39.40 10.55 -33.92
C GLN A 354 -38.05 10.62 -33.20
N ILE A 355 -37.82 9.73 -32.25
CA ILE A 355 -36.59 9.70 -31.48
C ILE A 355 -35.60 8.80 -32.21
N ASN A 356 -34.60 9.40 -32.88
CA ASN A 356 -33.41 8.76 -33.46
C ASN A 356 -32.51 8.09 -32.39
N SER A 357 -33.08 7.27 -31.53
CA SER A 357 -32.34 6.41 -30.62
C SER A 357 -32.11 5.09 -31.31
N ARG A 358 -30.97 4.97 -31.99
CA ARG A 358 -30.47 3.71 -32.55
C ARG A 358 -30.26 2.73 -31.40
N CYS A 359 -31.25 1.90 -31.10
CA CYS A 359 -31.09 0.78 -30.19
C CYS A 359 -30.48 -0.41 -30.95
N LEU A 360 -29.80 -1.31 -30.24
CA LEU A 360 -29.13 -2.49 -30.82
C LEU A 360 -30.06 -3.36 -31.69
N GLN A 361 -31.38 -3.25 -31.48
CA GLN A 361 -32.42 -3.96 -32.21
C GLN A 361 -32.81 -3.28 -33.53
N ASP A 362 -32.60 -1.96 -33.66
CA ASP A 362 -32.82 -1.20 -34.89
C ASP A 362 -31.77 -1.54 -35.97
N LEU A 363 -30.56 -1.92 -35.54
CA LEU A 363 -29.54 -2.50 -36.43
C LEU A 363 -30.00 -3.83 -37.04
N SER A 364 -30.74 -4.66 -36.29
CA SER A 364 -31.27 -5.94 -36.79
C SER A 364 -32.60 -5.85 -37.56
N ILE A 365 -33.32 -4.72 -37.47
CA ILE A 365 -34.56 -4.51 -38.24
C ILE A 365 -34.23 -3.85 -39.59
N ASN A 366 -33.17 -3.03 -39.64
CA ASN A 366 -32.62 -2.51 -40.90
C ASN A 366 -32.00 -3.59 -41.79
N ASP A 367 -31.68 -4.78 -41.27
CA ASP A 367 -31.32 -5.95 -42.10
C ASP A 367 -32.40 -6.31 -43.14
N ASN A 368 -33.67 -5.97 -42.91
CA ASN A 368 -34.69 -6.25 -43.93
C ASN A 368 -34.74 -5.23 -45.08
N ASN A 369 -34.05 -4.09 -44.98
CA ASN A 369 -34.04 -3.06 -46.03
C ASN A 369 -32.63 -2.66 -46.51
N GLU A 370 -31.55 -3.08 -45.83
CA GLU A 370 -30.14 -2.86 -46.26
C GLU A 370 -29.44 -4.12 -46.80
N ASN A 371 -30.15 -5.24 -46.99
CA ASN A 371 -29.69 -6.48 -47.67
C ASN A 371 -29.42 -6.33 -49.19
N ASN A 372 -28.96 -5.16 -49.63
CA ASN A 372 -28.63 -4.93 -51.03
C ASN A 372 -27.18 -4.51 -51.25
N GLN A 373 -26.37 -4.32 -50.20
CA GLN A 373 -25.00 -3.84 -50.35
C GLN A 373 -23.98 -4.80 -49.74
N GLU A 374 -24.13 -5.19 -48.47
CA GLU A 374 -23.27 -6.23 -47.86
C GLU A 374 -23.50 -7.60 -48.50
N ASP A 375 -24.76 -8.00 -48.71
CA ASP A 375 -25.08 -9.24 -49.46
C ASP A 375 -24.49 -9.22 -50.88
N LYS A 376 -24.41 -8.06 -51.56
CA LYS A 376 -23.80 -7.97 -52.90
C LYS A 376 -22.29 -8.06 -52.85
N GLU A 377 -21.66 -7.52 -51.81
CA GLU A 377 -20.22 -7.59 -51.61
C GLU A 377 -19.78 -9.02 -51.26
N ASP A 378 -20.57 -9.72 -50.43
CA ASP A 378 -20.32 -11.11 -50.08
C ASP A 378 -20.58 -12.05 -51.26
N ILE A 379 -21.66 -11.86 -52.03
CA ILE A 379 -21.90 -12.60 -53.29
C ILE A 379 -20.76 -12.37 -54.30
N GLN A 380 -20.28 -11.13 -54.46
CA GLN A 380 -19.14 -10.84 -55.35
C GLN A 380 -17.84 -11.48 -54.85
N LYS A 381 -17.68 -11.61 -53.55
CA LYS A 381 -16.50 -12.23 -52.94
C LYS A 381 -16.55 -13.75 -53.10
N GLU A 382 -17.70 -14.37 -52.90
CA GLU A 382 -17.93 -15.79 -53.17
C GLU A 382 -17.74 -16.11 -54.66
N GLU A 383 -18.26 -15.28 -55.57
CA GLU A 383 -18.10 -15.48 -57.02
C GLU A 383 -16.64 -15.34 -57.47
N LYS A 384 -15.84 -14.47 -56.84
CA LYS A 384 -14.39 -14.35 -57.07
C LYS A 384 -13.61 -15.54 -56.51
N ILE A 385 -14.10 -16.15 -55.43
CA ILE A 385 -13.54 -17.39 -54.86
C ILE A 385 -13.85 -18.57 -55.77
N GLU A 386 -15.09 -18.70 -56.27
CA GLU A 386 -15.48 -19.78 -57.18
C GLU A 386 -14.81 -19.70 -58.56
N LYS A 387 -14.48 -18.49 -59.03
CA LYS A 387 -13.79 -18.26 -60.32
C LYS A 387 -12.26 -18.36 -60.23
N ASP A 388 -11.70 -18.70 -59.07
CA ASP A 388 -10.25 -18.76 -58.82
C ASP A 388 -9.53 -17.47 -59.29
N ASP A 389 -10.06 -16.29 -58.92
CA ASP A 389 -9.48 -15.00 -59.33
C ASP A 389 -8.01 -14.91 -58.83
N PRO A 390 -7.01 -14.75 -59.73
CA PRO A 390 -5.60 -14.93 -59.39
C PRO A 390 -5.11 -14.02 -58.26
N GLN A 391 -5.67 -12.82 -58.11
CA GLN A 391 -5.29 -11.89 -57.04
C GLN A 391 -5.78 -12.33 -55.66
N LEU A 392 -7.00 -12.86 -55.58
CA LEU A 392 -7.58 -13.34 -54.32
C LEU A 392 -6.84 -14.61 -53.87
N LEU A 393 -6.49 -15.46 -54.83
CA LEU A 393 -5.75 -16.69 -54.61
C LEU A 393 -4.30 -16.46 -54.19
N GLU A 394 -3.65 -15.41 -54.71
CA GLU A 394 -2.32 -14.99 -54.28
C GLU A 394 -2.35 -14.39 -52.86
N GLN A 395 -3.37 -13.59 -52.53
CA GLN A 395 -3.56 -13.08 -51.18
C GLN A 395 -3.84 -14.19 -50.15
N THR A 396 -4.65 -15.20 -50.50
CA THR A 396 -4.89 -16.33 -49.59
C THR A 396 -3.64 -17.17 -49.38
N ARG A 397 -2.86 -17.43 -50.44
CA ARG A 397 -1.56 -18.12 -50.33
C ARG A 397 -0.55 -17.33 -49.50
N ALA A 398 -0.44 -16.02 -49.71
CA ALA A 398 0.44 -15.16 -48.91
C ALA A 398 0.04 -15.15 -47.43
N MET A 399 -1.27 -15.17 -47.14
CA MET A 399 -1.78 -15.26 -45.78
C MET A 399 -1.53 -16.62 -45.12
N ASP A 400 -1.49 -17.71 -45.91
CA ASP A 400 -1.18 -19.05 -45.42
C ASP A 400 0.33 -19.21 -45.17
N GLU A 401 1.17 -18.77 -46.12
CA GLU A 401 2.63 -18.71 -45.96
C GLU A 401 3.03 -17.86 -44.75
N TYR A 402 2.36 -16.72 -44.53
CA TYR A 402 2.57 -15.92 -43.33
C TYR A 402 2.25 -16.69 -42.05
N LYS A 403 1.13 -17.44 -42.00
CA LYS A 403 0.76 -18.24 -40.82
C LYS A 403 1.71 -19.41 -40.57
N ASP A 404 2.21 -20.03 -41.63
CA ASP A 404 3.19 -21.12 -41.54
C ASP A 404 4.56 -20.63 -41.05
N MET A 405 4.99 -19.45 -41.53
CA MET A 405 6.21 -18.81 -41.08
C MET A 405 6.10 -18.17 -39.69
N HIS A 406 4.87 -17.91 -39.20
CA HIS A 406 4.61 -17.27 -37.91
C HIS A 406 3.71 -18.14 -37.02
N ARG A 407 4.33 -19.10 -36.32
CA ARG A 407 3.66 -19.96 -35.33
C ARG A 407 2.84 -19.16 -34.31
N ARG A 408 1.65 -19.65 -33.95
CA ARG A 408 0.81 -19.04 -32.90
C ARG A 408 1.63 -18.71 -31.63
N GLY A 409 1.62 -17.43 -31.24
CA GLY A 409 2.38 -16.92 -30.10
C GLY A 409 3.73 -16.26 -30.43
N TRP A 410 4.12 -16.16 -31.72
CA TRP A 410 5.36 -15.51 -32.14
C TRP A 410 5.49 -14.05 -31.65
N GLY A 411 4.38 -13.31 -31.56
CA GLY A 411 4.36 -11.93 -31.06
C GLY A 411 4.28 -11.77 -29.53
N ASN A 412 4.03 -12.85 -28.78
CA ASN A 412 3.76 -12.79 -27.34
C ASN A 412 4.91 -13.33 -26.48
N ARG A 413 6.14 -13.23 -26.98
CA ARG A 413 7.36 -13.69 -26.29
C ARG A 413 7.99 -12.65 -25.37
N ALA A 414 7.54 -11.38 -25.43
CA ALA A 414 8.08 -10.29 -24.60
C ALA A 414 7.60 -10.32 -23.13
N ASN A 415 6.59 -11.12 -22.79
CA ASN A 415 6.07 -11.29 -21.41
C ASN A 415 6.50 -12.61 -20.74
N ARG A 416 7.55 -13.27 -21.25
CA ARG A 416 8.23 -14.36 -20.53
C ARG A 416 9.52 -13.84 -19.92
N SER A 417 9.36 -13.20 -18.77
CA SER A 417 10.40 -13.03 -17.75
C SER A 417 9.80 -13.39 -16.41
#